data_AF-A0A1H9K7B9-F1
#
_entry.id   AF-A0A1H9K7B9-F1
#
_cell.length_a   1.000
_cell.length_b   1.000
_cell.length_c   1.000
_cell.angle_alpha   90.00
_cell.angle_beta   90.00
_cell.angle_gamma   90.00
#
_symmetry.space_group_name_H-M   'P 1'
#
loop_
_entity.id
_entity.type
_entity.pdbx_description
1 polymer ?
#
loop_
_entity_poly.entity_id
_entity_poly.type
_entity_poly.pdbx_seq_one_letter_code
_entity_poly.pdbx_strand_id
1 'polypeptide(L)'
;MFVASGNGAGGDPCTDKEKSMRLTLPRIVPALALALVGTTLVTPLPASAKEMSPGLLPAMSSAFGLTEQQARLRLEKEQRASVIAPRAEAEAGTAYAGSWFDQAQNRLVVAVTDQAAARRVEATGAVSKVVGRSAGSMAAHKNRLDALSAAGAVPSAVASWHPDPRSGTVVVNVEPGKQTGEVAAFLDKARQFGAITVNTAGVQQPEPFAAGTVGGDPYYTGNVRCSIGFSVHGGYVTAGHCGGNGQAVYGWDRSFQGNFAGSSFPGNDYAWVRVGGGWWTVPVVLGWGTVSDVLVRGSWEAPIGTSVCRSGSTTRWHCGVIQSRNETIRYAQGDVHQMAGTSVCAEGGDSGGSFITGDQAQGVTSGGYGNCSSGGRTWFQPINEILGVYGLSLHTA
;
A
#
# COMPACT_ATOMS: atom_id res chain seq x y z
N MET A 1 31.58 -0.01 -44.58
CA MET A 1 32.89 0.18 -45.25
C MET A 1 33.94 -0.30 -44.27
N PHE A 2 34.69 -1.35 -44.66
CA PHE A 2 35.80 -2.06 -43.97
C PHE A 2 35.50 -2.67 -42.59
N VAL A 3 35.38 -4.00 -42.40
CA VAL A 3 36.16 -5.19 -42.82
C VAL A 3 37.51 -5.32 -42.11
N ALA A 4 37.66 -6.38 -41.30
CA ALA A 4 38.69 -7.44 -41.40
C ALA A 4 38.63 -8.28 -40.11
N SER A 5 38.18 -9.55 -40.17
CA SER A 5 38.99 -10.75 -40.49
C SER A 5 39.81 -11.22 -39.29
N GLY A 6 39.84 -12.49 -38.88
CA GLY A 6 39.25 -13.70 -39.44
C GLY A 6 40.02 -14.93 -38.95
N ASN A 7 39.37 -16.09 -39.06
CA ASN A 7 39.91 -17.46 -39.18
C ASN A 7 40.72 -18.02 -38.00
N GLY A 8 40.68 -19.32 -37.67
CA GLY A 8 40.11 -20.54 -38.27
C GLY A 8 40.64 -21.70 -37.40
N ALA A 9 39.83 -22.72 -37.05
CA ALA A 9 39.63 -23.96 -37.80
C ALA A 9 40.45 -25.16 -37.25
N GLY A 10 39.79 -26.33 -37.16
CA GLY A 10 40.37 -27.66 -36.93
C GLY A 10 40.34 -28.12 -35.47
N GLY A 11 39.82 -29.28 -35.08
CA GLY A 11 39.35 -30.47 -35.79
C GLY A 11 39.58 -31.69 -34.89
N ASP A 12 38.49 -32.26 -34.36
CA ASP A 12 38.18 -33.70 -34.29
C ASP A 12 39.09 -34.73 -33.54
N PRO A 13 38.59 -35.95 -33.24
CA PRO A 13 38.48 -36.47 -31.85
C PRO A 13 39.27 -37.78 -31.62
N CYS A 14 39.34 -38.27 -30.36
CA CYS A 14 39.30 -39.73 -30.05
C CYS A 14 39.46 -40.09 -28.55
N THR A 15 38.67 -41.09 -28.17
CA THR A 15 38.96 -42.24 -27.27
C THR A 15 39.13 -42.07 -25.75
N ASP A 16 38.07 -42.50 -25.05
CA ASP A 16 37.99 -43.79 -24.33
C ASP A 16 38.97 -44.09 -23.18
N LYS A 17 38.42 -44.30 -21.97
CA LYS A 17 38.82 -45.35 -21.02
C LYS A 17 37.93 -45.38 -19.78
N GLU A 18 36.99 -46.34 -19.79
CA GLU A 18 36.47 -46.95 -18.56
C GLU A 18 37.60 -47.64 -17.78
N LYS A 19 37.55 -47.56 -16.44
CA LYS A 19 38.28 -48.51 -15.58
C LYS A 19 37.43 -48.92 -14.39
N SER A 20 36.80 -50.08 -14.57
CA SER A 20 36.16 -50.90 -13.55
C SER A 20 37.21 -51.43 -12.56
N MET A 21 36.98 -51.27 -11.25
CA MET A 21 37.79 -51.91 -10.22
C MET A 21 36.88 -52.73 -9.29
N ARG A 22 36.88 -54.04 -9.51
CA ARG A 22 36.30 -55.05 -8.62
C ARG A 22 37.25 -55.27 -7.44
N LEU A 23 36.73 -55.22 -6.21
CA LEU A 23 37.42 -55.73 -5.03
C LEU A 23 36.53 -56.78 -4.37
N THR A 24 37.01 -58.03 -4.37
CA THR A 24 36.48 -59.18 -3.64
C THR A 24 37.20 -59.32 -2.31
N LEU A 25 36.48 -59.68 -1.23
CA LEU A 25 36.79 -60.65 -0.14
C LEU A 25 35.89 -60.36 1.08
N PRO A 26 35.73 -61.27 2.06
CA PRO A 26 35.32 -62.67 2.00
C PRO A 26 34.05 -62.92 2.88
N ARG A 27 33.50 -64.14 2.77
CA ARG A 27 32.33 -64.64 3.50
C ARG A 27 32.56 -64.73 5.01
N ILE A 28 31.65 -64.16 5.79
CA ILE A 28 31.40 -64.53 7.19
C ILE A 28 29.89 -64.81 7.31
N VAL A 29 29.54 -66.03 7.71
CA VAL A 29 28.17 -66.44 8.04
C VAL A 29 27.96 -66.25 9.54
N PRO A 30 26.87 -65.59 9.95
CA PRO A 30 26.20 -65.96 11.18
C PRO A 30 24.72 -66.27 10.94
N ALA A 31 24.26 -67.34 11.57
CA ALA A 31 22.85 -67.67 11.72
C ALA A 31 22.21 -66.74 12.77
N LEU A 32 20.99 -66.23 12.53
CA LEU A 32 20.00 -66.05 13.61
C LEU A 32 18.58 -65.66 13.12
N ALA A 33 17.61 -66.38 13.68
CA ALA A 33 16.25 -66.00 14.07
C ALA A 33 15.23 -65.48 13.03
N LEU A 34 14.25 -66.33 12.73
CA LEU A 34 12.92 -65.95 12.25
C LEU A 34 12.20 -65.14 13.36
N ALA A 35 11.90 -63.87 13.10
CA ALA A 35 10.92 -63.09 13.85
C ALA A 35 9.71 -62.85 12.96
N LEU A 36 8.57 -63.46 13.30
CA LEU A 36 7.27 -63.09 12.71
C LEU A 36 6.89 -61.69 13.22
N VAL A 37 7.06 -60.69 12.36
CA VAL A 37 6.47 -59.36 12.59
C VAL A 37 5.07 -59.38 11.98
N GLY A 38 4.04 -59.43 12.83
CA GLY A 38 2.66 -59.23 12.41
C GLY A 38 2.49 -57.81 11.90
N THR A 39 2.33 -57.66 10.58
CA THR A 39 1.94 -56.38 9.97
C THR A 39 0.49 -56.09 10.33
N THR A 40 0.28 -55.21 11.31
CA THR A 40 -0.99 -54.51 11.48
C THR A 40 -1.17 -53.59 10.28
N LEU A 41 -2.13 -53.91 9.41
CA LEU A 41 -2.64 -52.99 8.40
C LEU A 41 -3.32 -51.83 9.14
N VAL A 42 -2.57 -50.76 9.40
CA VAL A 42 -3.14 -49.47 9.79
C VAL A 42 -3.85 -48.94 8.55
N THR A 43 -5.16 -49.09 8.51
CA THR A 43 -5.99 -48.34 7.56
C THR A 43 -5.84 -46.85 7.88
N PRO A 44 -5.34 -46.01 6.97
CA PRO A 44 -5.32 -44.58 7.21
C PRO A 44 -6.76 -44.10 7.30
N LEU A 45 -7.13 -43.51 8.44
CA LEU A 45 -8.37 -42.74 8.57
C LEU A 45 -8.39 -41.66 7.47
N PRO A 46 -9.57 -41.33 6.89
CA PRO A 46 -9.67 -40.22 5.96
C PRO A 46 -9.15 -38.96 6.63
N ALA A 47 -8.25 -38.25 5.93
CA ALA A 47 -7.61 -37.04 6.41
C ALA A 47 -8.67 -36.06 6.95
N SER A 48 -8.64 -35.82 8.26
CA SER A 48 -9.47 -34.81 8.90
C SER A 48 -9.12 -33.44 8.32
N ALA A 49 -10.13 -32.59 8.18
CA ALA A 49 -10.04 -31.23 7.69
C ALA A 49 -8.79 -30.53 8.23
N LYS A 50 -7.87 -30.17 7.32
CA LYS A 50 -6.76 -29.26 7.59
C LYS A 50 -7.32 -28.10 8.41
N GLU A 51 -6.88 -27.98 9.67
CA GLU A 51 -7.46 -27.05 10.64
C GLU A 51 -7.50 -25.65 10.02
N MET A 52 -8.71 -25.13 9.79
CA MET A 52 -8.89 -23.78 9.28
C MET A 52 -8.31 -22.80 10.29
N SER A 53 -7.71 -21.71 9.79
CA SER A 53 -7.12 -20.69 10.65
C SER A 53 -8.12 -20.24 11.74
N PRO A 54 -7.69 -20.14 13.00
CA PRO A 54 -8.55 -19.66 14.07
C PRO A 54 -9.21 -18.33 13.68
N GLY A 55 -10.53 -18.23 13.88
CA GLY A 55 -11.31 -17.02 13.58
C GLY A 55 -11.87 -16.91 12.15
N LEU A 56 -11.45 -17.75 11.20
CA LEU A 56 -11.98 -17.69 9.82
C LEU A 56 -13.48 -17.98 9.74
N LEU A 57 -13.95 -19.04 10.40
CA LEU A 57 -15.36 -19.42 10.37
C LEU A 57 -16.26 -18.37 11.03
N PRO A 58 -15.97 -17.85 12.23
CA PRO A 58 -16.73 -16.72 12.80
C PRO A 58 -16.78 -15.50 11.87
N ALA A 59 -15.65 -15.14 11.24
CA ALA A 59 -15.59 -14.01 10.31
C ALA A 59 -16.48 -14.24 9.08
N MET A 60 -16.44 -15.42 8.48
CA MET A 60 -17.30 -15.77 7.33
C MET A 60 -18.77 -15.84 7.72
N SER A 61 -19.09 -16.43 8.87
CA SER A 61 -20.45 -16.48 9.41
C SER A 61 -21.02 -15.08 9.60
N SER A 62 -20.24 -14.16 10.18
CA SER A 62 -20.64 -12.77 10.36
C SER A 62 -20.79 -12.04 9.02
N ALA A 63 -19.82 -12.17 8.11
CA ALA A 63 -19.81 -11.45 6.85
C ALA A 63 -20.93 -11.87 5.89
N PHE A 64 -21.31 -13.15 5.90
CA PHE A 64 -22.25 -13.72 4.94
C PHE A 64 -23.59 -14.15 5.55
N GLY A 65 -23.80 -13.92 6.86
CA GLY A 65 -25.01 -14.35 7.56
C GLY A 65 -25.20 -15.88 7.57
N LEU A 66 -24.10 -16.64 7.65
CA LEU A 66 -24.09 -18.10 7.57
C LEU A 66 -23.93 -18.75 8.96
N THR A 67 -24.54 -19.92 9.16
CA THR A 67 -24.15 -20.79 10.29
C THR A 67 -22.72 -21.28 10.10
N GLU A 68 -22.04 -21.67 11.19
CA GLU A 68 -20.67 -22.20 11.09
C GLU A 68 -20.59 -23.42 10.14
N GLN A 69 -21.62 -24.28 10.17
CA GLN A 69 -21.72 -25.43 9.26
C GLN A 69 -21.85 -25.01 7.80
N GLN A 70 -22.64 -23.98 7.50
CA GLN A 70 -22.78 -23.42 6.16
C GLN A 70 -21.48 -22.76 5.68
N ALA A 71 -20.78 -22.02 6.56
CA ALA A 71 -19.48 -21.43 6.25
C ALA A 71 -18.43 -22.52 5.92
N ARG A 72 -18.41 -23.61 6.70
CA ARG A 72 -17.55 -24.77 6.45
C ARG A 72 -17.86 -25.46 5.12
N LEU A 73 -19.14 -25.67 4.82
CA LEU A 73 -19.56 -26.23 3.54
C LEU A 73 -19.14 -25.33 2.38
N ARG A 74 -19.32 -24.01 2.50
CA ARG A 74 -18.94 -23.04 1.47
C ARG A 74 -17.43 -23.11 1.19
N LEU A 75 -16.58 -23.10 2.22
CA LEU A 75 -15.13 -23.25 2.08
C LEU A 75 -14.74 -24.55 1.37
N GLU A 76 -15.38 -25.67 1.70
CA GLU A 76 -15.15 -26.94 1.01
C GLU A 76 -15.47 -26.84 -0.49
N LYS A 77 -16.57 -26.17 -0.84
CA LYS A 77 -17.01 -26.00 -2.23
C LYS A 77 -16.13 -25.02 -2.99
N GLU A 78 -15.70 -23.93 -2.36
CA GLU A 78 -14.73 -22.97 -2.92
C GLU A 78 -13.37 -23.65 -3.15
N GLN A 79 -12.92 -24.51 -2.24
CA GLN A 79 -11.70 -25.30 -2.41
C GLN A 79 -11.81 -26.31 -3.57
N ARG A 80 -12.96 -26.96 -3.73
CA ARG A 80 -13.19 -27.83 -4.91
C ARG A 80 -13.21 -27.02 -6.21
N ALA A 81 -13.84 -25.85 -6.19
CA ALA A 81 -13.87 -24.94 -7.33
C ALA A 81 -12.45 -24.51 -7.76
N SER A 82 -11.58 -24.15 -6.80
CA SER A 82 -10.20 -23.75 -7.10
C SER A 82 -9.36 -24.88 -7.71
N VAL A 83 -9.61 -26.14 -7.31
CA VAL A 83 -8.95 -27.33 -7.89
C VAL A 83 -9.43 -27.60 -9.33
N ILE A 84 -10.72 -27.39 -9.61
CA ILE A 84 -11.31 -27.69 -10.94
C ILE A 84 -11.03 -26.57 -11.95
N ALA A 85 -10.94 -25.32 -11.50
CA ALA A 85 -10.89 -24.14 -12.37
C ALA A 85 -9.81 -24.19 -13.46
N PRO A 86 -8.53 -24.52 -13.19
CA PRO A 86 -7.50 -24.54 -14.23
C PRO A 86 -7.80 -25.54 -15.35
N ARG A 87 -8.34 -26.72 -15.01
CA ARG A 87 -8.72 -27.72 -16.00
C ARG A 87 -9.93 -27.26 -16.80
N ALA A 88 -10.94 -26.70 -16.15
CA ALA A 88 -12.13 -26.18 -16.83
C ALA A 88 -11.78 -25.06 -17.82
N GLU A 89 -10.87 -24.17 -17.45
CA GLU A 89 -10.34 -23.12 -18.33
C GLU A 89 -9.58 -23.71 -19.53
N ALA A 90 -8.71 -24.70 -19.30
CA ALA A 90 -8.00 -25.40 -20.37
C ALA A 90 -8.95 -26.10 -21.37
N GLU A 91 -9.99 -26.77 -20.86
CA GLU A 91 -11.01 -27.43 -21.69
C GLU A 91 -11.86 -26.41 -22.48
N ALA A 92 -12.10 -25.23 -21.92
CA ALA A 92 -12.77 -24.14 -22.62
C ALA A 92 -11.92 -23.58 -23.77
N GLY A 93 -10.60 -23.52 -23.61
CA GLY A 93 -9.67 -23.04 -24.63
C GLY A 93 -9.97 -21.59 -25.06
N THR A 94 -9.90 -21.29 -26.35
CA THR A 94 -10.19 -19.94 -26.88
C THR A 94 -11.63 -19.49 -26.67
N ALA A 95 -12.55 -20.42 -26.37
CA ALA A 95 -13.93 -20.11 -26.08
C ALA A 95 -14.15 -19.58 -24.66
N TYR A 96 -13.15 -19.68 -23.77
CA TYR A 96 -13.23 -19.23 -22.38
C TYR A 96 -13.60 -17.76 -22.28
N ALA A 97 -14.58 -17.45 -21.45
CA ALA A 97 -15.09 -16.10 -21.19
C ALA A 97 -14.87 -15.63 -19.75
N GLY A 98 -14.21 -16.44 -18.91
CA GLY A 98 -13.99 -16.18 -17.49
C GLY A 98 -14.80 -17.11 -16.60
N SER A 99 -14.59 -17.03 -15.29
CA SER A 99 -15.24 -17.91 -14.30
C SER A 99 -15.55 -17.19 -13.00
N TRP A 100 -16.52 -17.69 -12.24
CA TRP A 100 -16.85 -17.20 -10.90
C TRP A 100 -17.41 -18.33 -10.03
N PHE A 101 -17.34 -18.14 -8.70
CA PHE A 101 -18.05 -19.00 -7.77
C PHE A 101 -19.49 -18.49 -7.60
N ASP A 102 -20.46 -19.33 -7.95
CA ASP A 102 -21.87 -19.03 -7.74
C ASP A 102 -22.26 -19.43 -6.31
N GLN A 103 -22.56 -18.41 -5.49
CA GLN A 103 -22.86 -18.60 -4.07
C GLN A 103 -24.19 -19.31 -3.84
N ALA A 104 -25.17 -19.14 -4.74
CA ALA A 104 -26.47 -19.80 -4.62
C ALA A 104 -26.35 -21.29 -4.93
N GLN A 105 -25.53 -21.65 -5.92
CA GLN A 105 -25.30 -23.04 -6.33
C GLN A 105 -24.16 -23.71 -5.56
N ASN A 106 -23.31 -22.95 -4.87
CA ASN A 106 -22.04 -23.41 -4.30
C ASN A 106 -21.17 -24.17 -5.33
N ARG A 107 -21.07 -23.63 -6.54
CA ARG A 107 -20.34 -24.25 -7.65
C ARG A 107 -19.54 -23.23 -8.45
N LEU A 108 -18.44 -23.71 -9.04
CA LEU A 108 -17.74 -22.99 -10.09
C LEU A 108 -18.63 -22.90 -11.33
N VAL A 109 -18.85 -21.69 -11.83
CA VAL A 109 -19.42 -21.45 -13.15
C VAL A 109 -18.32 -20.93 -14.06
N VAL A 110 -18.21 -21.52 -15.26
CA VAL A 110 -17.29 -21.11 -16.30
C VAL A 110 -18.09 -20.63 -17.50
N ALA A 111 -17.90 -19.36 -17.84
CA ALA A 111 -18.50 -18.81 -19.04
C ALA A 111 -17.69 -19.22 -20.28
N VAL A 112 -18.39 -19.57 -21.34
CA VAL A 112 -17.83 -19.95 -22.63
C VAL A 112 -18.62 -19.31 -23.77
N THR A 113 -18.05 -19.26 -24.98
CA THR A 113 -18.71 -18.65 -26.13
C THR A 113 -19.49 -19.62 -27.02
N ASP A 114 -19.37 -20.93 -26.78
CA ASP A 114 -20.06 -21.93 -27.57
C ASP A 114 -20.44 -23.19 -26.76
N GLN A 115 -21.41 -23.94 -27.29
CA GLN A 115 -21.98 -25.11 -26.63
C GLN A 115 -21.02 -26.32 -26.62
N ALA A 116 -20.05 -26.39 -27.54
CA ALA A 116 -19.09 -27.50 -27.57
C ALA A 116 -18.07 -27.36 -26.43
N ALA A 117 -17.57 -26.14 -26.20
CA ALA A 117 -16.75 -25.80 -25.04
C ALA A 117 -17.52 -26.00 -23.73
N ALA A 118 -18.81 -25.62 -23.70
CA ALA A 118 -19.68 -25.82 -22.53
C ALA A 118 -19.69 -27.28 -22.07
N ARG A 119 -19.86 -28.23 -23.00
CA ARG A 119 -19.85 -29.67 -22.69
C ARG A 119 -18.50 -30.16 -22.16
N ARG A 120 -17.38 -29.67 -22.69
CA ARG A 120 -16.03 -30.04 -22.20
C ARG A 120 -15.78 -29.50 -20.80
N VAL A 121 -16.22 -28.28 -20.53
CA VAL A 121 -16.19 -27.65 -19.20
C VAL A 121 -17.05 -28.42 -18.19
N GLU A 122 -18.26 -28.82 -18.57
CA GLU A 122 -19.14 -29.59 -17.68
C GLU A 122 -18.55 -30.94 -17.30
N ALA A 123 -17.78 -31.56 -18.20
CA ALA A 123 -17.06 -32.81 -17.92
C ALA A 123 -15.99 -32.68 -16.83
N THR A 124 -15.58 -31.45 -16.46
CA THR A 124 -14.67 -31.21 -15.32
C THR A 124 -15.40 -31.09 -13.99
N GLY A 125 -16.73 -31.10 -13.97
CA GLY A 125 -17.56 -30.87 -12.79
C GLY A 125 -17.95 -29.41 -12.55
N ALA A 126 -17.56 -28.48 -13.43
CA ALA A 126 -18.03 -27.11 -13.42
C ALA A 126 -19.46 -26.99 -13.98
N VAL A 127 -20.13 -25.88 -13.70
CA VAL A 127 -21.32 -25.44 -14.44
C VAL A 127 -20.83 -24.58 -15.60
N SER A 128 -21.43 -24.72 -16.78
CA SER A 128 -21.13 -23.85 -17.91
C SER A 128 -22.19 -22.76 -18.06
N LYS A 129 -21.79 -21.61 -18.61
CA LYS A 129 -22.72 -20.56 -19.08
C LYS A 129 -22.27 -20.08 -20.45
N VAL A 130 -23.14 -20.15 -21.46
CA VAL A 130 -22.81 -19.59 -22.77
C VAL A 130 -23.04 -18.07 -22.76
N VAL A 131 -22.05 -17.30 -23.19
CA VAL A 131 -22.06 -15.83 -23.30
C VAL A 131 -21.52 -15.37 -24.65
N GLY A 132 -21.74 -14.11 -25.01
CA GLY A 132 -21.44 -13.62 -26.35
C GLY A 132 -19.97 -13.31 -26.66
N ARG A 133 -19.07 -13.28 -25.67
CA ARG A 133 -17.66 -12.83 -25.86
C ARG A 133 -16.69 -13.63 -25.00
N SER A 134 -15.52 -13.91 -25.56
CA SER A 134 -14.41 -14.55 -24.84
C SER A 134 -13.68 -13.57 -23.93
N ALA A 135 -12.92 -14.09 -22.98
CA ALA A 135 -12.11 -13.33 -22.05
C ALA A 135 -11.07 -12.49 -22.82
N GLY A 136 -10.46 -13.06 -23.87
CA GLY A 136 -9.54 -12.35 -24.74
C GLY A 136 -10.19 -11.15 -25.46
N SER A 137 -11.42 -11.30 -25.95
CA SER A 137 -12.15 -10.19 -26.57
C SER A 137 -12.50 -9.09 -25.57
N MET A 138 -12.97 -9.45 -24.37
CA MET A 138 -13.28 -8.46 -23.33
C MET A 138 -12.03 -7.77 -22.79
N ALA A 139 -10.90 -8.47 -22.67
CA ALA A 139 -9.62 -7.87 -22.29
C ALA A 139 -9.14 -6.87 -23.35
N ALA A 140 -9.23 -7.21 -24.64
CA ALA A 140 -8.90 -6.29 -25.72
C ALA A 140 -9.78 -5.02 -25.71
N HIS A 141 -11.06 -5.17 -25.38
CA HIS A 141 -11.96 -4.03 -25.19
C HIS A 141 -11.53 -3.18 -23.98
N LYS A 142 -11.32 -3.79 -22.81
CA LYS A 142 -10.85 -3.08 -21.60
C LYS A 142 -9.56 -2.30 -21.87
N ASN A 143 -8.60 -2.88 -22.57
CA ASN A 143 -7.33 -2.21 -22.91
C ASN A 143 -7.53 -0.96 -23.79
N ARG A 144 -8.56 -0.93 -24.64
CA ARG A 144 -8.89 0.28 -25.42
C ARG A 144 -9.47 1.38 -24.54
N LEU A 145 -10.25 1.04 -23.51
CA LEU A 145 -10.71 2.01 -22.51
C LEU A 145 -9.55 2.53 -21.65
N ASP A 146 -8.61 1.67 -21.28
CA ASP A 146 -7.37 2.09 -20.60
C ASP A 146 -6.59 3.12 -21.43
N ALA A 147 -6.50 2.91 -22.74
CA ALA A 147 -5.83 3.84 -23.65
C ALA A 147 -6.55 5.20 -23.72
N LEU A 148 -7.88 5.23 -23.66
CA LEU A 148 -8.64 6.49 -23.55
C LEU A 148 -8.34 7.20 -22.23
N SER A 149 -8.27 6.46 -21.12
CA SER A 149 -7.93 6.99 -19.80
C SER A 149 -6.55 7.64 -19.78
N ALA A 150 -5.54 6.94 -20.33
CA ALA A 150 -4.18 7.44 -20.43
C ALA A 150 -4.07 8.73 -21.27
N ALA A 151 -4.99 8.93 -22.22
CA ALA A 151 -5.10 10.15 -23.02
C ALA A 151 -5.95 11.27 -22.37
N GLY A 152 -6.44 11.06 -21.14
CA GLY A 152 -7.33 12.02 -20.46
C GLY A 152 -8.74 12.10 -21.05
N ALA A 153 -9.15 11.12 -21.86
CA ALA A 153 -10.42 11.12 -22.58
C ALA A 153 -11.57 10.41 -21.83
N VAL A 154 -11.40 10.18 -20.52
CA VAL A 154 -12.42 9.58 -19.65
C VAL A 154 -13.01 10.67 -18.75
N PRO A 155 -14.33 10.91 -18.78
CA PRO A 155 -14.98 11.87 -17.90
C PRO A 155 -14.81 11.50 -16.43
N SER A 156 -14.68 12.50 -15.56
CA SER A 156 -14.45 12.29 -14.12
C SER A 156 -15.56 11.52 -13.42
N ALA A 157 -16.78 11.48 -13.99
CA ALA A 157 -17.92 10.74 -13.45
C ALA A 157 -17.85 9.21 -13.69
N VAL A 158 -16.90 8.74 -14.51
CA VAL A 158 -16.66 7.31 -14.74
C VAL A 158 -15.68 6.81 -13.69
N ALA A 159 -16.16 5.98 -12.77
CA ALA A 159 -15.38 5.51 -11.62
C ALA A 159 -14.47 4.33 -11.95
N SER A 160 -14.89 3.42 -12.84
CA SER A 160 -14.09 2.26 -13.25
C SER A 160 -14.69 1.51 -14.45
N TRP A 161 -13.92 0.60 -15.05
CA TRP A 161 -14.41 -0.38 -16.03
C TRP A 161 -13.70 -1.72 -15.89
N HIS A 162 -14.41 -2.83 -16.14
CA HIS A 162 -13.84 -4.18 -16.07
C HIS A 162 -14.57 -5.19 -16.98
N PRO A 163 -13.90 -6.25 -17.46
CA PRO A 163 -14.57 -7.41 -18.04
C PRO A 163 -15.49 -8.08 -17.02
N ASP A 164 -16.69 -8.48 -17.43
CA ASP A 164 -17.61 -9.25 -16.61
C ASP A 164 -17.99 -10.58 -17.30
N PRO A 165 -17.51 -11.73 -16.80
CA PRO A 165 -17.85 -13.03 -17.37
C PRO A 165 -19.33 -13.39 -17.21
N ARG A 166 -20.06 -12.75 -16.28
CA ARG A 166 -21.48 -13.05 -16.05
C ARG A 166 -22.35 -12.50 -17.17
N SER A 167 -22.07 -11.31 -17.66
CA SER A 167 -22.76 -10.67 -18.78
C SER A 167 -22.09 -10.92 -20.13
N GLY A 168 -20.80 -11.27 -20.17
CA GLY A 168 -20.02 -11.34 -21.42
C GLY A 168 -19.81 -9.95 -22.05
N THR A 169 -19.68 -8.93 -21.21
CA THR A 169 -19.48 -7.53 -21.60
C THR A 169 -18.40 -6.86 -20.76
N VAL A 170 -17.99 -5.65 -21.13
CA VAL A 170 -17.24 -4.77 -20.22
C VAL A 170 -18.24 -3.93 -19.43
N VAL A 171 -18.20 -4.02 -18.10
CA VAL A 171 -18.99 -3.15 -17.24
C VAL A 171 -18.26 -1.82 -17.10
N VAL A 172 -18.99 -0.72 -17.28
CA VAL A 172 -18.54 0.65 -17.02
C VAL A 172 -19.34 1.19 -15.83
N ASN A 173 -18.66 1.51 -14.75
CA ASN A 173 -19.25 2.05 -13.52
C ASN A 173 -19.27 3.58 -13.60
N VAL A 174 -20.45 4.17 -13.51
CA VAL A 174 -20.67 5.62 -13.61
C VAL A 174 -21.43 6.10 -12.38
N GLU A 175 -21.05 7.23 -11.82
CA GLU A 175 -21.74 7.81 -10.67
C GLU A 175 -23.24 8.06 -10.97
N PRO A 176 -24.15 7.72 -10.03
CA PRO A 176 -25.56 8.00 -10.18
C PRO A 176 -25.81 9.51 -10.35
N GLY A 177 -26.68 9.89 -11.31
CA GLY A 177 -27.05 11.29 -11.55
C GLY A 177 -25.98 12.14 -12.26
N LYS A 178 -24.87 11.55 -12.72
CA LYS A 178 -23.76 12.24 -13.40
C LYS A 178 -23.63 11.88 -14.89
N GLN A 179 -24.70 11.41 -15.53
CA GLN A 179 -24.71 11.05 -16.96
C GLN A 179 -24.78 12.29 -17.86
N THR A 180 -23.73 13.11 -17.87
CA THR A 180 -23.61 14.29 -18.72
C THR A 180 -23.46 13.92 -20.20
N GLY A 181 -23.52 14.91 -21.10
CA GLY A 181 -23.25 14.71 -22.53
C GLY A 181 -21.85 14.15 -22.80
N GLU A 182 -20.85 14.51 -21.99
CA GLU A 182 -19.49 13.97 -22.06
C GLU A 182 -19.45 12.48 -21.72
N VAL A 183 -20.18 12.08 -20.66
CA VAL A 183 -20.34 10.66 -20.29
C VAL A 183 -21.06 9.90 -21.40
N ALA A 184 -22.12 10.45 -21.98
CA ALA A 184 -22.81 9.83 -23.11
C ALA A 184 -21.87 9.59 -24.30
N ALA A 185 -21.10 10.60 -24.70
CA ALA A 185 -20.12 10.50 -25.77
C ALA A 185 -19.03 9.45 -25.49
N PHE A 186 -18.53 9.40 -24.25
CA PHE A 186 -17.58 8.36 -23.82
C PHE A 186 -18.19 6.96 -23.90
N LEU A 187 -19.43 6.77 -23.43
CA LEU A 187 -20.11 5.48 -23.48
C LEU A 187 -20.38 5.04 -24.92
N ASP A 188 -20.70 5.97 -25.83
CA ASP A 188 -20.84 5.68 -27.26
C ASP A 188 -19.50 5.29 -27.88
N LYS A 189 -18.40 5.93 -27.47
CA LYS A 189 -17.06 5.53 -27.88
C LYS A 189 -16.71 4.13 -27.38
N ALA A 190 -17.02 3.83 -26.12
CA ALA A 190 -16.82 2.50 -25.55
C ALA A 190 -17.62 1.43 -26.31
N ARG A 191 -18.87 1.71 -26.70
CA ARG A 191 -19.70 0.80 -27.51
C ARG A 191 -19.10 0.49 -28.88
N GLN A 192 -18.27 1.36 -29.45
CA GLN A 192 -17.56 1.09 -30.71
C GLN A 192 -16.48 0.01 -30.55
N PHE A 193 -15.95 -0.21 -29.34
CA PHE A 193 -14.92 -1.21 -29.08
C PHE A 193 -15.49 -2.60 -28.76
N GLY A 194 -16.74 -2.66 -28.28
CA GLY A 194 -17.47 -3.88 -27.97
C GLY A 194 -18.71 -3.57 -27.12
N ALA A 195 -19.51 -4.59 -26.77
CA ALA A 195 -20.64 -4.32 -25.88
C ALA A 195 -20.18 -3.96 -24.47
N ILE A 196 -20.92 -3.04 -23.88
CA ILE A 196 -20.78 -2.63 -22.49
C ILE A 196 -22.07 -2.83 -21.73
N THR A 197 -21.94 -3.00 -20.42
CA THR A 197 -23.03 -2.81 -19.46
C THR A 197 -22.70 -1.56 -18.65
N VAL A 198 -23.66 -0.65 -18.49
CA VAL A 198 -23.47 0.53 -17.64
C VAL A 198 -24.05 0.23 -16.27
N ASN A 199 -23.20 0.28 -15.24
CA ASN A 199 -23.64 0.16 -13.86
C ASN A 199 -23.59 1.52 -13.18
N THR A 200 -24.69 1.91 -12.55
CA THR A 200 -24.79 3.12 -11.73
C THR A 200 -25.17 2.81 -10.29
N ALA A 201 -25.54 1.57 -9.99
CA ALA A 201 -26.02 1.19 -8.67
C ALA A 201 -24.85 1.10 -7.70
N GLY A 202 -24.90 1.91 -6.64
CA GLY A 202 -23.89 1.93 -5.58
C GLY A 202 -22.51 2.43 -6.03
N VAL A 203 -22.40 3.08 -7.20
CA VAL A 203 -21.12 3.59 -7.69
C VAL A 203 -20.77 4.91 -7.02
N GLN A 204 -19.56 4.96 -6.47
CA GLN A 204 -18.90 6.16 -5.95
C GLN A 204 -17.52 6.28 -6.59
N GLN A 205 -16.95 7.49 -6.62
CA GLN A 205 -15.56 7.66 -7.02
C GLN A 205 -14.64 6.97 -6.01
N PRO A 206 -13.69 6.13 -6.46
CA PRO A 206 -12.71 5.56 -5.57
C PRO A 206 -11.73 6.65 -5.14
N GLU A 207 -11.55 6.80 -3.83
CA GLU A 207 -10.46 7.58 -3.25
C GLU A 207 -9.41 6.62 -2.69
N PRO A 208 -8.11 6.93 -2.81
CA PRO A 208 -7.08 6.19 -2.11
C PRO A 208 -7.34 6.21 -0.60
N PHE A 209 -7.11 5.09 0.08
CA PHE A 209 -7.03 5.12 1.54
C PHE A 209 -5.83 5.97 1.96
N ALA A 210 -6.09 6.97 2.78
CA ALA A 210 -5.09 7.89 3.31
C ALA A 210 -5.29 8.05 4.82
N ALA A 211 -4.42 8.85 5.46
CA ALA A 211 -4.47 9.11 6.89
C ALA A 211 -4.52 10.61 7.21
N GLY A 212 -4.75 10.91 8.48
CA GLY A 212 -4.63 12.26 9.00
C GLY A 212 -3.15 12.66 9.15
N THR A 213 -2.81 13.92 8.94
CA THR A 213 -1.49 14.47 9.24
C THR A 213 -1.40 14.84 10.73
N VAL A 214 -0.69 14.03 11.52
CA VAL A 214 -0.54 14.24 12.96
C VAL A 214 0.84 14.82 13.27
N GLY A 215 0.93 15.79 14.17
CA GLY A 215 2.22 16.29 14.66
C GLY A 215 3.08 15.16 15.24
N GLY A 216 4.34 15.07 14.86
CA GLY A 216 5.28 14.02 15.25
C GLY A 216 5.39 12.86 14.27
N ASP A 217 4.40 12.62 13.39
CA ASP A 217 4.46 11.54 12.38
C ASP A 217 5.65 11.72 11.42
N PRO A 218 6.26 10.62 10.93
CA PRO A 218 7.26 10.72 9.89
C PRO A 218 6.62 11.08 8.55
N TYR A 219 7.31 11.94 7.80
CA TYR A 219 7.14 12.05 6.36
C TYR A 219 8.50 11.93 5.66
N TYR A 220 8.45 11.67 4.36
CA TYR A 220 9.62 11.43 3.53
C TYR A 220 9.63 12.34 2.32
N THR A 221 10.81 12.85 1.97
CA THR A 221 11.06 13.55 0.70
C THR A 221 12.42 13.16 0.17
N GLY A 222 12.46 12.56 -1.03
CA GLY A 222 13.66 11.88 -1.53
C GLY A 222 14.20 10.87 -0.51
N ASN A 223 15.44 11.07 -0.06
CA ASN A 223 16.11 10.24 0.95
C ASN A 223 16.05 10.83 2.38
N VAL A 224 15.32 11.93 2.59
CA VAL A 224 15.19 12.60 3.89
C VAL A 224 13.94 12.09 4.60
N ARG A 225 14.08 11.78 5.89
CA ARG A 225 12.96 11.58 6.82
C ARG A 225 12.93 12.76 7.79
N CYS A 226 11.79 13.40 7.90
CA CYS A 226 11.50 14.42 8.89
C CYS A 226 10.18 14.09 9.60
N SER A 227 9.80 14.93 10.54
CA SER A 227 8.57 14.81 11.32
C SER A 227 7.62 15.97 11.01
N ILE A 228 6.32 15.68 11.02
CA ILE A 228 5.26 16.68 10.88
C ILE A 228 5.26 17.58 12.12
N GLY A 229 5.16 18.89 11.93
CA GLY A 229 5.09 19.86 13.03
C GLY A 229 3.67 20.01 13.53
N PHE A 230 2.87 20.83 12.85
CA PHE A 230 1.48 21.06 13.22
C PHE A 230 0.60 21.18 11.98
N SER A 231 -0.59 20.59 12.03
CA SER A 231 -1.60 20.79 11.00
C SER A 231 -2.02 22.25 10.93
N VAL A 232 -2.06 22.77 9.71
CA VAL A 232 -2.68 24.06 9.35
C VAL A 232 -3.80 23.79 8.36
N HIS A 233 -4.72 24.73 8.16
CA HIS A 233 -5.74 24.54 7.14
C HIS A 233 -5.09 24.35 5.76
N GLY A 234 -5.36 23.19 5.13
CA GLY A 234 -4.81 22.80 3.83
C GLY A 234 -3.41 22.19 3.87
N GLY A 235 -2.81 21.93 5.04
CA GLY A 235 -1.45 21.41 5.12
C GLY A 235 -0.91 21.15 6.51
N TYR A 236 0.43 21.16 6.64
CA TYR A 236 1.12 21.21 7.93
C TYR A 236 2.43 21.98 7.83
N VAL A 237 2.89 22.54 8.95
CA VAL A 237 4.21 23.17 9.07
C VAL A 237 5.29 22.16 9.45
N THR A 238 6.52 22.40 9.01
CA THR A 238 7.71 21.58 9.28
C THR A 238 8.98 22.44 9.14
N ALA A 239 10.17 21.85 9.22
CA ALA A 239 11.44 22.58 9.08
C ALA A 239 11.82 22.78 7.60
N GLY A 240 12.49 23.89 7.30
CA GLY A 240 12.90 24.28 5.95
C GLY A 240 13.99 23.37 5.38
N HIS A 241 14.94 22.95 6.21
CA HIS A 241 16.03 22.06 5.79
C HIS A 241 15.56 20.65 5.38
N CYS A 242 14.30 20.29 5.66
CA CYS A 242 13.75 19.00 5.29
C CYS A 242 13.46 18.87 3.79
N GLY A 243 13.19 19.98 3.10
CA GLY A 243 12.89 19.97 1.67
C GLY A 243 12.65 21.37 1.08
N GLY A 244 12.90 21.50 -0.21
CA GLY A 244 12.70 22.72 -1.00
C GLY A 244 11.31 22.81 -1.63
N ASN A 245 10.95 24.02 -2.07
CA ASN A 245 9.65 24.31 -2.67
C ASN A 245 9.33 23.38 -3.87
N GLY A 246 8.11 22.88 -3.92
CA GLY A 246 7.61 21.97 -4.96
C GLY A 246 7.97 20.49 -4.77
N GLN A 247 8.90 20.15 -3.87
CA GLN A 247 9.28 18.75 -3.65
C GLN A 247 8.10 17.92 -3.15
N ALA A 248 7.96 16.71 -3.71
CA ALA A 248 6.93 15.76 -3.30
C ALA A 248 7.21 15.20 -1.91
N VAL A 249 6.14 14.95 -1.17
CA VAL A 249 6.15 14.45 0.20
C VAL A 249 5.30 13.21 0.29
N TYR A 250 5.82 12.21 1.01
CA TYR A 250 5.18 10.92 1.21
C TYR A 250 4.99 10.67 2.71
N GLY A 251 3.82 10.18 3.10
CA GLY A 251 3.49 9.92 4.50
C GLY A 251 4.23 8.72 5.09
N TRP A 252 3.92 8.41 6.35
CA TRP A 252 4.51 7.28 7.08
C TRP A 252 4.29 5.93 6.36
N ASP A 253 3.21 5.81 5.60
CA ASP A 253 2.80 4.64 4.79
C ASP A 253 3.40 4.63 3.37
N ARG A 254 4.23 5.62 3.02
CA ARG A 254 4.81 5.87 1.69
C ARG A 254 3.81 6.28 0.60
N SER A 255 2.55 6.56 0.92
CA SER A 255 1.61 7.15 -0.03
C SER A 255 1.92 8.64 -0.24
N PHE A 256 1.56 9.17 -1.42
CA PHE A 256 1.74 10.59 -1.72
C PHE A 256 0.85 11.43 -0.80
N GLN A 257 1.48 12.32 -0.03
CA GLN A 257 0.83 13.15 0.98
C GLN A 257 0.70 14.61 0.54
N GLY A 258 1.53 15.08 -0.40
CA GLY A 258 1.46 16.45 -0.90
C GLY A 258 2.80 16.98 -1.41
N ASN A 259 2.95 18.31 -1.43
CA ASN A 259 4.18 18.98 -1.84
C ASN A 259 4.53 20.12 -0.89
N PHE A 260 5.82 20.39 -0.73
CA PHE A 260 6.28 21.64 -0.10
C PHE A 260 5.74 22.84 -0.88
N ALA A 261 4.99 23.71 -0.21
CA ALA A 261 4.39 24.91 -0.80
C ALA A 261 5.13 26.20 -0.40
N GLY A 262 6.06 26.09 0.55
CA GLY A 262 7.01 27.12 0.92
C GLY A 262 8.10 26.51 1.80
N SER A 263 9.34 26.95 1.62
CA SER A 263 10.50 26.53 2.42
C SER A 263 11.55 27.63 2.45
N SER A 264 12.16 27.86 3.61
CA SER A 264 13.24 28.81 3.83
C SER A 264 14.30 28.19 4.75
N PHE A 265 15.50 27.94 4.22
CA PHE A 265 16.69 27.53 4.96
C PHE A 265 17.95 27.73 4.10
N PRO A 266 19.06 28.31 4.63
CA PRO A 266 19.24 28.91 5.96
C PRO A 266 18.56 30.31 6.06
N GLY A 267 18.96 31.12 7.05
CA GLY A 267 18.35 32.40 7.42
C GLY A 267 17.21 32.19 8.42
N ASN A 268 16.25 31.35 8.04
CA ASN A 268 15.22 30.77 8.89
C ASN A 268 15.30 29.23 8.79
N ASP A 269 14.47 28.50 9.52
CA ASP A 269 14.29 27.07 9.31
C ASP A 269 12.83 26.63 9.41
N TYR A 270 12.03 27.07 8.43
CA TYR A 270 10.63 26.68 8.31
C TYR A 270 10.25 26.28 6.90
N ALA A 271 9.22 25.46 6.84
CA ALA A 271 8.50 25.11 5.64
C ALA A 271 7.03 24.80 5.97
N TRP A 272 6.22 24.68 4.93
CA TRP A 272 4.93 24.04 5.04
C TRP A 272 4.64 23.18 3.81
N VAL A 273 3.93 22.10 4.05
CA VAL A 273 3.51 21.14 3.03
C VAL A 273 2.02 21.33 2.80
N ARG A 274 1.65 21.58 1.55
CA ARG A 274 0.24 21.54 1.12
C ARG A 274 -0.14 20.08 0.95
N VAL A 275 -1.12 19.65 1.72
CA VAL A 275 -1.57 18.25 1.77
C VAL A 275 -2.52 17.95 0.61
N GLY A 276 -2.45 16.73 0.07
CA GLY A 276 -3.29 16.20 -1.00
C GLY A 276 -3.29 14.67 -0.99
N GLY A 277 -3.71 14.03 -2.08
CA GLY A 277 -3.66 12.56 -2.20
C GLY A 277 -4.60 11.81 -1.25
N GLY A 278 -5.69 12.45 -0.81
CA GLY A 278 -6.67 11.90 0.13
C GLY A 278 -6.33 12.13 1.62
N TRP A 279 -5.13 12.62 1.93
CA TRP A 279 -4.75 12.96 3.31
C TRP A 279 -5.53 14.16 3.83
N TRP A 280 -5.79 14.19 5.13
CA TRP A 280 -6.50 15.29 5.78
C TRP A 280 -5.76 15.82 7.01
N THR A 281 -6.06 17.05 7.41
CA THR A 281 -5.42 17.69 8.55
C THR A 281 -6.13 17.34 9.84
N VAL A 282 -5.39 17.10 10.93
CA VAL A 282 -5.96 16.89 12.27
C VAL A 282 -5.24 17.73 13.33
N PRO A 283 -5.96 18.30 14.32
CA PRO A 283 -5.39 19.20 15.33
C PRO A 283 -4.72 18.43 16.48
N VAL A 284 -3.84 17.48 16.16
CA VAL A 284 -3.28 16.51 17.10
C VAL A 284 -1.76 16.44 16.98
N VAL A 285 -1.07 16.25 18.11
CA VAL A 285 0.34 15.86 18.21
C VAL A 285 0.42 14.48 18.85
N LEU A 286 1.17 13.55 18.25
CA LEU A 286 1.37 12.20 18.73
C LEU A 286 2.09 12.19 20.08
N GLY A 287 1.49 11.50 21.04
CA GLY A 287 2.12 11.16 22.31
C GLY A 287 2.97 9.89 22.24
N TRP A 288 2.93 9.18 21.10
CA TRP A 288 3.68 7.93 20.82
C TRP A 288 3.48 6.81 21.85
N GLY A 289 2.35 6.84 22.57
CA GLY A 289 2.07 5.95 23.70
C GLY A 289 2.86 6.25 24.96
N THR A 290 3.78 7.23 24.95
CA THR A 290 4.42 7.78 26.16
C THR A 290 3.42 8.63 26.94
N VAL A 291 2.61 9.39 26.21
CA VAL A 291 1.41 10.09 26.71
C VAL A 291 0.27 9.85 25.72
N SER A 292 -0.96 10.20 26.11
CA SER A 292 -2.07 10.31 25.16
C SER A 292 -1.76 11.39 24.12
N ASP A 293 -2.27 11.21 22.91
CA ASP A 293 -2.15 12.23 21.87
C ASP A 293 -2.74 13.57 22.34
N VAL A 294 -2.05 14.66 22.00
CA VAL A 294 -2.32 15.99 22.54
C VAL A 294 -3.07 16.83 21.51
N LEU A 295 -4.22 17.36 21.92
CA LEU A 295 -4.97 18.32 21.10
C LEU A 295 -4.28 19.68 21.07
N VAL A 296 -4.24 20.28 19.89
CA VAL A 296 -3.70 21.62 19.67
C VAL A 296 -4.84 22.61 19.75
N ARG A 297 -4.75 23.61 20.64
CA ARG A 297 -5.80 24.62 20.86
C ARG A 297 -5.37 26.05 20.56
N GLY A 298 -4.08 26.28 20.31
CA GLY A 298 -3.57 27.59 19.96
C GLY A 298 -2.07 27.60 19.80
N SER A 299 -1.50 28.80 19.73
CA SER A 299 -0.06 29.03 19.56
C SER A 299 0.44 30.21 20.39
N TRP A 300 -0.09 30.39 21.60
CA TRP A 300 0.48 31.37 22.52
C TRP A 300 1.95 31.02 22.80
N GLU A 301 2.82 32.03 22.71
CA GLU A 301 4.26 31.87 22.89
C GLU A 301 4.64 31.83 24.37
N ALA A 302 5.20 30.70 24.82
CA ALA A 302 5.55 30.50 26.22
C ALA A 302 6.86 31.23 26.62
N PRO A 303 6.96 31.82 27.82
CA PRO A 303 8.19 32.47 28.28
C PRO A 303 9.35 31.49 28.55
N ILE A 304 10.56 32.03 28.69
CA ILE A 304 11.73 31.26 29.14
C ILE A 304 11.44 30.66 30.53
N GLY A 305 11.85 29.41 30.75
CA GLY A 305 11.59 28.63 31.96
C GLY A 305 10.32 27.78 31.90
N THR A 306 9.43 28.01 30.92
CA THR A 306 8.24 27.18 30.74
C THR A 306 8.59 25.78 30.27
N SER A 307 7.86 24.78 30.78
CA SER A 307 7.96 23.40 30.32
C SER A 307 7.49 23.28 28.88
N VAL A 308 8.23 22.50 28.09
CA VAL A 308 7.91 22.25 26.69
C VAL A 308 8.22 20.81 26.35
N CYS A 309 7.33 20.18 25.59
CA CYS A 309 7.49 18.82 25.09
C CYS A 309 7.62 18.83 23.58
N ARG A 310 8.35 17.84 23.06
CA ARG A 310 8.60 17.63 21.66
C ARG A 310 8.06 16.27 21.25
N SER A 311 7.50 16.19 20.04
CA SER A 311 7.16 14.93 19.37
C SER A 311 7.88 14.81 18.03
N GLY A 312 8.54 13.68 17.78
CA GLY A 312 9.25 13.40 16.54
C GLY A 312 9.36 11.92 16.25
N SER A 313 9.58 11.57 14.99
CA SER A 313 9.53 10.18 14.50
C SER A 313 10.74 9.32 14.90
N THR A 314 11.80 9.90 15.46
CA THR A 314 12.99 9.15 15.91
C THR A 314 12.94 8.91 17.40
N THR A 315 12.94 9.99 18.18
CA THR A 315 13.02 9.90 19.64
C THR A 315 11.66 9.97 20.32
N ARG A 316 10.57 10.11 19.55
CA ARG A 316 9.19 10.13 20.07
C ARG A 316 8.97 11.33 20.99
N TRP A 317 8.42 11.11 22.18
CA TRP A 317 7.99 12.15 23.10
C TRP A 317 9.03 12.43 24.19
N HIS A 318 9.52 13.66 24.28
CA HIS A 318 10.37 14.10 25.39
C HIS A 318 10.03 15.52 25.82
N CYS A 319 10.32 15.84 27.07
CA CYS A 319 10.05 17.16 27.64
C CYS A 319 11.29 17.76 28.31
N GLY A 320 11.23 19.07 28.53
CA GLY A 320 12.27 19.89 29.13
C GLY A 320 11.74 21.30 29.33
N VAL A 321 12.63 22.29 29.24
CA VAL A 321 12.27 23.70 29.41
C VAL A 321 12.80 24.56 28.28
N ILE A 322 12.10 25.66 28.00
CA ILE A 322 12.61 26.74 27.15
C ILE A 322 13.71 27.47 27.92
N GLN A 323 14.91 27.53 27.36
CA GLN A 323 16.09 28.12 27.99
C GLN A 323 16.40 29.53 27.48
N SER A 324 16.03 29.80 26.23
CA SER A 324 16.37 31.05 25.56
C SER A 324 15.48 31.30 24.35
N ARG A 325 15.44 32.55 23.89
CA ARG A 325 14.75 33.01 22.69
C ARG A 325 15.63 33.97 21.92
N ASN A 326 15.32 34.18 20.65
CA ASN A 326 16.05 35.06 19.75
C ASN A 326 17.53 34.67 19.57
N GLU A 327 17.83 33.37 19.54
CA GLU A 327 19.19 32.89 19.27
C GLU A 327 19.51 32.88 17.77
N THR A 328 20.77 33.14 17.44
CA THR A 328 21.33 32.86 16.11
C THR A 328 22.17 31.59 16.18
N ILE A 329 21.84 30.62 15.34
CA ILE A 329 22.50 29.31 15.27
C ILE A 329 23.31 29.24 13.99
N ARG A 330 24.58 28.88 14.11
CA ARG A 330 25.51 28.80 12.98
C ARG A 330 25.58 27.36 12.49
N TYR A 331 24.72 27.01 11.54
CA TYR A 331 24.81 25.71 10.86
C TYR A 331 25.87 25.73 9.77
N ALA A 332 26.29 24.56 9.29
CA ALA A 332 27.25 24.45 8.20
C ALA A 332 26.73 25.08 6.89
N GLN A 333 25.40 25.11 6.71
CA GLN A 333 24.70 25.67 5.56
C GLN A 333 24.54 27.18 5.64
N GLY A 334 24.64 27.78 6.83
CA GLY A 334 24.46 29.20 7.08
C GLY A 334 23.85 29.48 8.45
N ASP A 335 23.79 30.77 8.80
CA ASP A 335 23.19 31.21 10.05
C ASP A 335 21.65 31.13 9.98
N VAL A 336 21.02 30.74 11.08
CA VAL A 336 19.56 30.74 11.27
C VAL A 336 19.24 31.59 12.49
N HIS A 337 18.34 32.56 12.34
CA HIS A 337 18.06 33.58 13.35
C HIS A 337 16.78 33.30 14.13
N GLN A 338 16.58 34.07 15.21
CA GLN A 338 15.36 34.12 16.01
C GLN A 338 14.90 32.78 16.63
N MET A 339 15.84 31.87 16.86
CA MET A 339 15.55 30.52 17.36
C MET A 339 15.25 30.52 18.86
N ALA A 340 14.42 29.57 19.29
CA ALA A 340 14.21 29.28 20.72
C ALA A 340 14.99 28.03 21.13
N GLY A 341 15.82 28.14 22.16
CA GLY A 341 16.65 27.05 22.67
C GLY A 341 15.97 26.32 23.81
N THR A 342 16.12 24.99 23.87
CA THR A 342 15.48 24.14 24.87
C THR A 342 16.44 23.08 25.42
N SER A 343 16.13 22.58 26.62
CA SER A 343 16.83 21.44 27.22
C SER A 343 16.34 20.07 26.70
N VAL A 344 15.39 20.04 25.77
CA VAL A 344 14.84 18.79 25.24
C VAL A 344 15.88 18.18 24.30
N CYS A 345 16.19 16.88 24.44
CA CYS A 345 17.06 16.19 23.49
C CYS A 345 16.39 16.07 22.11
N ALA A 346 17.10 15.74 21.04
CA ALA A 346 16.53 15.37 19.74
C ALA A 346 17.59 14.65 18.90
N GLU A 347 17.16 13.88 17.89
CA GLU A 347 18.07 13.18 16.97
C GLU A 347 17.61 13.29 15.51
N GLY A 348 18.45 12.83 14.57
CA GLY A 348 18.15 12.86 13.15
C GLY A 348 16.82 12.19 12.83
N GLY A 349 15.93 12.91 12.12
CA GLY A 349 14.56 12.49 11.83
C GLY A 349 13.49 13.15 12.71
N ASP A 350 13.85 13.74 13.86
CA ASP A 350 12.92 14.55 14.67
C ASP A 350 12.74 15.97 14.10
N SER A 351 13.63 16.40 13.19
CA SER A 351 13.52 17.65 12.44
C SER A 351 12.12 17.88 11.88
N GLY A 352 11.60 19.09 12.06
CA GLY A 352 10.24 19.48 11.73
C GLY A 352 9.18 19.12 12.77
N GLY A 353 9.48 18.20 13.70
CA GLY A 353 8.55 17.71 14.71
C GLY A 353 8.12 18.77 15.71
N SER A 354 6.91 18.60 16.26
CA SER A 354 6.20 19.56 17.11
C SER A 354 6.97 19.86 18.41
N PHE A 355 7.04 21.13 18.81
CA PHE A 355 7.24 21.56 20.19
C PHE A 355 5.95 22.18 20.73
N ILE A 356 5.44 21.67 21.85
CA ILE A 356 4.13 22.03 22.45
C ILE A 356 4.25 22.23 23.96
N THR A 357 3.54 23.22 24.49
CA THR A 357 3.39 23.49 25.94
C THR A 357 1.92 23.40 26.29
N GLY A 358 1.53 22.42 27.12
CA GLY A 358 0.11 22.13 27.34
C GLY A 358 -0.55 21.76 26.02
N ASP A 359 -1.46 22.61 25.54
CA ASP A 359 -2.16 22.52 24.25
C ASP A 359 -1.76 23.64 23.26
N GLN A 360 -0.68 24.38 23.57
CA GLN A 360 -0.21 25.54 22.79
C GLN A 360 1.03 25.18 21.96
N ALA A 361 0.89 25.26 20.64
CA ALA A 361 1.98 25.05 19.69
C ALA A 361 3.07 26.12 19.86
N GLN A 362 4.33 25.69 20.01
CA GLN A 362 5.48 26.59 20.20
C GLN A 362 6.32 26.71 18.94
N GLY A 363 6.55 25.61 18.22
CA GLY A 363 7.41 25.63 17.04
C GLY A 363 7.77 24.25 16.49
N VAL A 364 8.61 24.23 15.47
CA VAL A 364 9.07 23.00 14.81
C VAL A 364 10.56 22.79 15.06
N THR A 365 10.95 21.54 15.31
CA THR A 365 12.34 21.17 15.59
C THR A 365 13.24 21.55 14.41
N SER A 366 14.29 22.34 14.65
CA SER A 366 15.26 22.69 13.61
C SER A 366 16.50 21.81 13.71
N GLY A 367 17.15 21.81 14.85
CA GLY A 367 18.35 21.01 15.06
C GLY A 367 18.86 21.11 16.48
N GLY A 368 19.99 20.47 16.75
CA GLY A 368 20.54 20.38 18.08
C GLY A 368 21.93 19.75 18.09
N TYR A 369 22.46 19.57 19.29
CA TYR A 369 23.63 18.74 19.55
C TYR A 369 23.35 17.78 20.71
N GLY A 370 24.17 16.73 20.82
CA GLY A 370 23.95 15.66 21.80
C GLY A 370 22.99 14.60 21.26
N ASN A 371 22.31 13.90 22.17
CA ASN A 371 21.34 12.84 21.85
C ASN A 371 20.42 12.57 23.06
N CYS A 372 19.44 11.67 22.92
CA CYS A 372 18.52 11.38 24.02
C CYS A 372 19.05 10.41 25.09
N SER A 373 20.28 9.90 24.93
CA SER A 373 20.96 9.06 25.94
C SER A 373 21.89 9.87 26.88
N SER A 374 22.64 10.83 26.34
CA SER A 374 23.59 11.67 27.09
C SER A 374 23.08 13.09 27.34
N GLY A 375 21.89 13.41 26.86
CA GLY A 375 21.38 14.78 26.84
C GLY A 375 21.98 15.61 25.71
N GLY A 376 21.56 16.86 25.64
CA GLY A 376 21.88 17.76 24.54
C GLY A 376 21.13 19.08 24.65
N ARG A 377 21.16 19.83 23.56
CA ARG A 377 20.40 21.07 23.40
C ARG A 377 19.76 21.08 22.03
N THR A 378 18.49 21.48 21.98
CA THR A 378 17.72 21.51 20.75
C THR A 378 17.07 22.88 20.57
N TRP A 379 17.05 23.35 19.34
CA TRP A 379 16.39 24.57 18.94
C TRP A 379 15.18 24.29 18.08
N PHE A 380 14.16 25.13 18.23
CA PHE A 380 12.99 25.12 17.38
C PHE A 380 12.77 26.50 16.74
N GLN A 381 12.21 26.46 15.54
CA GLN A 381 11.73 27.62 14.82
C GLN A 381 10.32 27.97 15.35
N PRO A 382 10.08 29.18 15.89
CA PRO A 382 8.79 29.56 16.45
C PRO A 382 7.65 29.47 15.42
N ILE A 383 6.52 28.88 15.82
CA ILE A 383 5.40 28.61 14.88
C ILE A 383 4.75 29.88 14.35
N ASN A 384 4.61 30.92 15.18
CA ASN A 384 3.87 32.13 14.81
C ASN A 384 4.52 32.89 13.65
N GLU A 385 5.85 32.81 13.50
CA GLU A 385 6.54 33.35 12.32
C GLU A 385 6.11 32.61 11.05
N ILE A 386 6.11 31.27 11.09
CA ILE A 386 5.73 30.42 9.95
C ILE A 386 4.29 30.73 9.51
N LEU A 387 3.37 30.84 10.49
CA LEU A 387 1.97 31.18 10.24
C LEU A 387 1.85 32.56 9.60
N GLY A 388 2.56 33.56 10.11
CA GLY A 388 2.55 34.93 9.59
C GLY A 388 3.11 35.03 8.17
N VAL A 389 4.27 34.42 7.90
CA VAL A 389 4.96 34.48 6.60
C VAL A 389 4.13 33.87 5.49
N TYR A 390 3.46 32.74 5.74
CA TYR A 390 2.69 32.02 4.73
C TYR A 390 1.18 32.30 4.80
N GLY A 391 0.72 33.16 5.71
CA GLY A 391 -0.71 33.44 5.89
C GLY A 391 -1.53 32.20 6.29
N LEU A 392 -0.93 31.31 7.09
CA LEU A 392 -1.53 30.04 7.50
C LEU A 392 -2.33 30.19 8.79
N SER A 393 -3.40 29.41 8.91
CA SER A 393 -4.15 29.27 10.15
C SER A 393 -3.95 27.89 10.72
N LEU A 394 -3.53 27.82 11.98
CA LEU A 394 -3.37 26.58 12.72
C LEU A 394 -4.72 25.84 12.79
N HIS A 395 -4.73 24.54 12.50
CA HIS A 395 -5.92 23.73 12.71
C HIS A 395 -5.97 23.38 14.21
N THR A 396 -6.96 23.94 14.90
CA THR A 396 -7.16 23.75 16.35
C THR A 396 -8.43 22.96 16.66
N ALA A 397 -8.45 22.31 17.82
CA ALA A 397 -9.57 21.50 18.34
C ALA A 397 -10.59 22.29 19.17
#